data_AF-A0A0F6MLY6-F1
#
_entry.id   AF-A0A0F6MLY6-F1
#
_cell.length_a   1.000
_cell.length_b   1.000
_cell.length_c   1.000
_cell.angle_alpha   90.00
_cell.angle_beta   90.00
_cell.angle_gamma   90.00
#
_symmetry.space_group_name_H-M   'P 1'
#
loop_
_entity.id
_entity.type
_entity.pdbx_description
1 polymer ?
#
loop_
_entity_poly.entity_id
_entity_poly.type
_entity_poly.pdbx_seq_one_letter_code
_entity_poly.pdbx_strand_id
1 'polypeptide(L)'
;MIKLTEIRTVFEKEKPDNLFLQYFEWVKTLIPFWRQAVTRIAELNGTAEKKRDKHLRVIDNSLELMYSWRFKKIKYVNLRRKEIDSAISFIRNGAITTKVSNYAFAPVCRNLAGILRGFLYISTFGYSDEQLPTVLAQDIYEIALCHTLFPFDTSDFVYYLPREKSIHTEDPADLDNWHLMMSEAGKALKITGLIEEVNEQACTIWKNYKTPFEWKYDESIWSLEFENLSKKLHYAAERAFHKM
;
A
#
# COMPACT_ATOMS: atom_id res chain seq x y z
N MET A 1 2.02 -19.20 -4.73
CA MET A 1 1.66 -18.27 -3.64
C MET A 1 2.44 -18.68 -2.40
N ILE A 2 3.04 -17.72 -1.70
CA ILE A 2 3.69 -17.93 -0.40
C ILE A 2 2.75 -17.45 0.71
N LYS A 3 2.59 -18.19 1.81
CA LYS A 3 1.64 -17.77 2.85
C LYS A 3 2.19 -16.60 3.66
N LEU A 4 1.29 -15.77 4.16
CA LEU A 4 1.68 -14.64 5.00
C LEU A 4 2.20 -15.14 6.35
N THR A 5 1.60 -16.20 6.88
CA THR A 5 2.08 -16.89 8.10
C THR A 5 3.51 -17.41 7.94
N GLU A 6 3.85 -17.99 6.78
CA GLU A 6 5.21 -18.48 6.48
C GLU A 6 6.22 -17.33 6.47
N ILE A 7 5.91 -16.21 5.82
CA ILE A 7 6.75 -15.01 5.81
C ILE A 7 6.93 -14.47 7.23
N ARG A 8 5.83 -14.32 7.97
CA ARG A 8 5.82 -13.83 9.35
C ARG A 8 6.75 -14.65 10.24
N THR A 9 6.67 -15.98 10.19
CA THR A 9 7.53 -16.88 10.98
C THR A 9 9.02 -16.72 10.67
N VAL A 10 9.37 -16.33 9.45
CA VAL A 10 10.76 -15.99 9.12
C VAL A 10 11.14 -14.63 9.72
N PHE A 11 10.28 -13.62 9.59
CA PHE A 11 10.53 -12.29 10.14
C PHE A 11 10.61 -12.25 11.67
N GLU A 12 9.86 -13.08 12.38
CA GLU A 12 9.93 -13.18 13.85
C GLU A 12 11.33 -13.52 14.38
N LYS A 13 12.20 -14.11 13.55
CA LYS A 13 13.56 -14.49 13.91
C LYS A 13 14.58 -13.36 13.70
N GLU A 14 14.19 -12.29 13.02
CA GLU A 14 15.04 -11.16 12.68
C GLU A 14 14.86 -10.01 13.69
N LYS A 15 15.90 -9.20 13.87
CA LYS A 15 15.81 -8.02 14.74
C LYS A 15 14.89 -6.96 14.11
N PRO A 16 14.05 -6.26 14.90
CA PRO A 16 13.18 -5.19 14.41
C PRO A 16 13.87 -4.15 13.53
N ASP A 17 15.08 -3.73 13.91
CA ASP A 17 15.85 -2.75 13.15
C ASP A 17 16.36 -3.30 11.81
N ASN A 18 16.69 -4.59 11.74
CA ASN A 18 17.06 -5.23 10.48
C ASN A 18 15.84 -5.32 9.56
N LEU A 19 14.69 -5.73 10.09
CA LEU A 19 13.43 -5.77 9.36
C LEU A 19 13.08 -4.40 8.79
N PHE A 20 13.19 -3.35 9.60
CA PHE A 20 12.97 -1.98 9.16
C PHE A 20 13.92 -1.58 8.02
N LEU A 21 15.22 -1.86 8.13
CA LEU A 21 16.20 -1.50 7.10
C LEU A 21 15.90 -2.20 5.77
N GLN A 22 15.53 -3.48 5.79
CA GLN A 22 15.15 -4.19 4.58
C GLN A 22 13.88 -3.61 3.95
N TYR A 23 12.86 -3.35 4.77
CA TYR A 23 11.63 -2.75 4.31
C TYR A 23 11.81 -1.32 3.77
N PHE A 24 12.66 -0.52 4.41
CA PHE A 24 13.00 0.83 3.97
C PHE A 24 13.54 0.84 2.53
N GLU A 25 14.40 -0.13 2.19
CA GLU A 25 14.95 -0.25 0.84
C GLU A 25 13.88 -0.65 -0.19
N TRP A 26 12.87 -1.43 0.19
CA TRP A 26 11.69 -1.67 -0.65
C TRP A 26 10.82 -0.43 -0.82
N VAL A 27 10.53 0.32 0.26
CA VAL A 27 9.72 1.55 0.19
C VAL A 27 10.36 2.60 -0.72
N LYS A 28 11.70 2.68 -0.75
CA LYS A 28 12.46 3.54 -1.68
C LYS A 28 12.10 3.30 -3.15
N THR A 29 11.86 2.04 -3.53
CA THR A 29 11.51 1.67 -4.91
C THR A 29 10.18 2.26 -5.36
N LEU A 30 9.29 2.62 -4.41
CA LEU A 30 7.95 3.15 -4.68
C LEU A 30 7.91 4.69 -4.77
N ILE A 31 8.97 5.38 -4.35
CA ILE A 31 9.02 6.86 -4.31
C ILE A 31 8.83 7.51 -5.68
N PRO A 32 9.43 7.01 -6.78
CA PRO A 32 9.19 7.58 -8.11
C PRO A 32 7.70 7.60 -8.47
N PHE A 33 6.99 6.49 -8.24
CA PHE A 33 5.55 6.41 -8.48
C PHE A 33 4.79 7.39 -7.58
N TRP A 34 5.13 7.50 -6.30
CA TRP A 34 4.47 8.46 -5.39
C TRP A 34 4.57 9.91 -5.90
N ARG A 35 5.75 10.32 -6.39
CA ARG A 35 5.97 11.66 -6.96
C ARG A 35 5.12 11.88 -8.20
N GLN A 36 5.14 10.92 -9.12
CA GLN A 36 4.36 11.02 -10.36
C GLN A 36 2.85 11.04 -10.09
N ALA A 37 2.36 10.21 -9.15
CA ALA A 37 0.99 10.22 -8.69
C ALA A 37 0.55 11.58 -8.13
N VAL A 38 1.37 12.23 -7.29
CA VAL A 38 1.08 13.59 -6.80
C VAL A 38 0.94 14.57 -7.96
N THR A 39 1.85 14.53 -8.92
CA THR A 39 1.83 15.43 -10.09
C THR A 39 0.58 15.21 -10.92
N ARG A 40 0.27 13.95 -11.28
CA ARG A 40 -0.85 13.61 -12.14
C ARG A 40 -2.21 13.92 -11.49
N ILE A 41 -2.36 13.60 -10.19
CA ILE A 41 -3.56 13.94 -9.43
C ILE A 41 -3.74 15.45 -9.31
N ALA A 42 -2.64 16.19 -9.12
CA ALA A 42 -2.70 17.64 -9.03
C ALA A 42 -3.16 18.26 -10.36
N GLU A 43 -2.59 17.80 -11.48
CA GLU A 43 -2.96 18.21 -12.83
C GLU A 43 -4.45 17.96 -13.11
N LEU A 44 -4.90 16.71 -12.97
CA LEU A 44 -6.29 16.31 -13.25
C LEU A 44 -7.31 17.06 -12.38
N ASN A 45 -6.98 17.31 -11.11
CA ASN A 45 -7.89 18.03 -10.23
C ASN A 45 -7.84 19.56 -10.36
N GLY A 46 -6.86 20.12 -11.09
CA GLY A 46 -6.62 21.56 -11.13
C GLY A 46 -6.09 22.10 -9.79
N THR A 47 -5.28 21.30 -9.10
CA THR A 47 -4.66 21.68 -7.83
C THR A 47 -3.59 22.75 -8.08
N ALA A 48 -3.64 23.85 -7.32
CA ALA A 48 -2.63 24.91 -7.42
C ALA A 48 -1.20 24.39 -7.27
N GLU A 49 -0.29 24.85 -8.14
CA GLU A 49 1.10 24.40 -8.20
C GLU A 49 1.81 24.50 -6.85
N LYS A 50 1.61 25.60 -6.13
CA LYS A 50 2.17 25.80 -4.79
C LYS A 50 1.81 24.66 -3.81
N LYS A 51 0.59 24.09 -3.93
CA LYS A 51 0.14 22.97 -3.10
C LYS A 51 0.75 21.64 -3.58
N ARG A 52 0.78 21.38 -4.89
CA ARG A 52 1.49 20.23 -5.49
C ARG A 52 2.96 20.21 -5.05
N ASP A 53 3.66 21.33 -5.22
CA ASP A 53 5.09 21.45 -4.92
C ASP A 53 5.39 21.31 -3.42
N LYS A 54 4.44 21.71 -2.56
CA LYS A 54 4.53 21.42 -1.13
C LYS A 54 4.54 19.91 -0.87
N HIS A 55 3.64 19.15 -1.49
CA HIS A 55 3.63 17.69 -1.34
C HIS A 55 4.89 17.04 -1.90
N LEU A 56 5.38 17.47 -3.07
CA LEU A 56 6.63 16.96 -3.65
C LEU A 56 7.84 17.19 -2.72
N ARG A 57 7.98 18.40 -2.16
CA ARG A 57 9.03 18.69 -1.16
C ARG A 57 8.92 17.84 0.10
N VAL A 58 7.70 17.51 0.52
CA VAL A 58 7.50 16.61 1.67
C VAL A 58 7.99 15.20 1.32
N ILE A 59 7.70 14.71 0.11
CA ILE A 59 8.16 13.40 -0.35
C ILE A 59 9.70 13.33 -0.35
N ASP A 60 10.36 14.36 -0.88
CA ASP A 60 11.83 14.43 -0.95
C ASP A 60 12.51 14.28 0.42
N ASN A 61 11.88 14.81 1.48
CA ASN A 61 12.42 14.76 2.84
C ASN A 61 11.89 13.55 3.65
N SER A 62 10.88 12.85 3.14
CA SER A 62 10.09 11.90 3.94
C SER A 62 10.92 10.70 4.39
N LEU A 63 11.73 10.12 3.51
CA LEU A 63 12.57 8.96 3.80
C LEU A 63 13.60 9.24 4.89
N GLU A 64 14.31 10.37 4.80
CA GLU A 64 15.33 10.76 5.77
C GLU A 64 14.71 10.97 7.16
N LEU A 65 13.56 11.66 7.23
CA LEU A 65 12.86 11.90 8.48
C LEU A 65 12.36 10.59 9.12
N MET A 66 11.70 9.74 8.34
CA MET A 66 11.13 8.47 8.81
C MET A 66 12.24 7.51 9.29
N TYR A 67 13.34 7.41 8.55
CA TYR A 67 14.51 6.67 8.97
C TYR A 67 15.12 7.24 10.26
N SER A 68 15.30 8.55 10.33
CA SER A 68 15.91 9.21 11.50
C SER A 68 15.04 9.12 12.76
N TRP A 69 13.72 9.13 12.62
CA TRP A 69 12.80 8.89 13.74
C TRP A 69 12.86 7.45 14.24
N ARG A 70 12.88 6.45 13.34
CA ARG A 70 13.00 5.03 13.72
C ARG A 70 14.23 4.79 14.58
N PHE A 71 15.37 5.34 14.17
CA PHE A 71 16.64 5.19 14.89
C PHE A 71 16.89 6.27 15.95
N LYS A 72 15.89 7.11 16.26
CA LYS A 72 15.95 8.19 17.26
C LYS A 72 17.14 9.14 17.05
N LYS A 73 17.60 9.30 15.80
CA LYS A 73 18.72 10.19 15.41
C LYS A 73 18.34 11.67 15.51
N ILE A 74 17.05 11.96 15.31
CA ILE A 74 16.48 13.31 15.48
C ILE A 74 15.24 13.23 16.38
N LYS A 75 14.89 14.36 17.00
CA LYS A 75 13.65 14.45 17.78
C LYS A 75 12.44 14.29 16.86
N TYR A 76 11.47 13.48 17.30
CA TYR A 76 10.17 13.38 16.64
C TYR A 76 9.45 14.74 16.66
N VAL A 77 8.94 15.17 15.50
CA VAL A 77 8.18 16.41 15.34
C VAL A 77 6.83 16.09 14.73
N ASN A 78 5.76 16.16 15.54
CA ASN A 78 4.41 15.82 15.12
C ASN A 78 3.93 16.61 13.88
N LEU A 79 4.34 17.87 13.76
CA LEU A 79 4.00 18.68 12.58
C LEU A 79 4.57 18.07 11.29
N ARG A 80 5.83 17.60 11.30
CA ARG A 80 6.46 16.96 10.14
C ARG A 80 5.81 15.62 9.81
N ARG A 81 5.45 14.83 10.82
CA ARG A 81 4.67 13.61 10.63
C ARG A 81 3.34 13.89 9.95
N LYS A 82 2.62 14.95 10.37
CA LYS A 82 1.35 15.37 9.74
C LYS A 82 1.54 15.86 8.31
N GLU A 83 2.66 16.50 7.97
CA GLU A 83 2.97 16.87 6.59
C GLU A 83 3.13 15.64 5.69
N ILE A 84 3.87 14.62 6.15
CA ILE A 84 4.03 13.35 5.42
C ILE A 84 2.68 12.65 5.26
N ASP A 85 1.92 12.48 6.34
CA ASP A 85 0.58 11.86 6.28
C ASP A 85 -0.39 12.65 5.39
N SER A 86 -0.25 13.98 5.32
CA SER A 86 -1.01 14.81 4.38
C SER A 86 -0.64 14.54 2.92
N ALA A 87 0.64 14.32 2.60
CA ALA A 87 1.08 13.95 1.25
C ALA A 87 0.62 12.52 0.87
N ILE A 88 0.59 11.59 1.82
CA ILE A 88 0.03 10.24 1.61
C ILE A 88 -1.49 10.34 1.40
N SER A 89 -2.19 11.14 2.21
CA SER A 89 -3.63 11.37 2.09
C SER A 89 -4.00 12.07 0.78
N PHE A 90 -3.11 12.90 0.23
CA PHE A 90 -3.33 13.56 -1.05
C PHE A 90 -3.51 12.55 -2.19
N ILE A 91 -2.67 11.52 -2.29
CA ILE A 91 -2.82 10.49 -3.33
C ILE A 91 -4.01 9.56 -3.07
N ARG A 92 -4.24 9.18 -1.80
CA ARG A 92 -5.37 8.31 -1.42
C ARG A 92 -6.72 8.95 -1.76
N ASN A 93 -6.91 10.20 -1.35
CA ASN A 93 -8.17 10.92 -1.55
C ASN A 93 -8.27 11.49 -2.96
N GLY A 94 -7.14 11.84 -3.57
CA GLY A 94 -7.09 12.28 -4.97
C GLY A 94 -7.52 11.20 -5.93
N ALA A 95 -7.19 9.93 -5.65
CA ALA A 95 -7.54 8.78 -6.49
C ALA A 95 -9.05 8.52 -6.63
N ILE A 96 -9.87 8.95 -5.66
CA ILE A 96 -11.33 8.69 -5.68
C ILE A 96 -12.16 9.80 -6.31
N THR A 97 -11.54 10.96 -6.60
CA THR A 97 -12.26 12.08 -7.19
C THR A 97 -12.85 11.69 -8.55
N THR A 98 -13.94 12.31 -8.96
CA THR A 98 -14.59 12.03 -10.25
C THR A 98 -13.65 12.24 -11.43
N LYS A 99 -12.69 13.17 -11.31
CA LYS A 99 -11.71 13.51 -12.36
C LYS A 99 -10.54 12.53 -12.46
N VAL A 100 -10.28 11.74 -11.42
CA VAL A 100 -9.11 10.83 -11.36
C VAL A 100 -9.55 9.37 -11.36
N SER A 101 -10.72 9.08 -10.82
CA SER A 101 -11.12 7.70 -10.55
C SER A 101 -11.16 6.82 -11.81
N ASN A 102 -11.40 7.36 -13.00
CA ASN A 102 -11.38 6.59 -14.26
C ASN A 102 -9.98 6.21 -14.73
N TYR A 103 -8.90 6.70 -14.11
CA TYR A 103 -7.54 6.40 -14.54
C TYR A 103 -6.95 5.16 -13.88
N ALA A 104 -6.08 4.48 -14.62
CA ALA A 104 -5.58 3.19 -14.22
C ALA A 104 -4.65 3.20 -13.00
N PHE A 105 -3.94 4.30 -12.80
CA PHE A 105 -3.09 4.48 -11.63
C PHE A 105 -3.89 4.74 -10.32
N ALA A 106 -5.20 5.01 -10.39
CA ALA A 106 -5.97 5.45 -9.22
C ALA A 106 -6.08 4.36 -8.12
N PRO A 107 -6.44 3.09 -8.41
CA PRO A 107 -6.43 2.04 -7.40
C PRO A 107 -5.03 1.78 -6.83
N VAL A 108 -4.00 1.85 -7.68
CA VAL A 108 -2.58 1.70 -7.29
C VAL A 108 -2.17 2.77 -6.27
N CYS A 109 -2.61 4.02 -6.44
CA CYS A 109 -2.39 5.09 -5.46
C CYS A 109 -2.97 4.77 -4.08
N ARG A 110 -4.09 4.04 -4.00
CA ARG A 110 -4.71 3.66 -2.73
C ARG A 110 -3.91 2.57 -2.03
N ASN A 111 -3.46 1.56 -2.78
CA ASN A 111 -2.57 0.51 -2.28
C ASN A 111 -1.24 1.11 -1.79
N LEU A 112 -0.61 1.98 -2.60
CA LEU A 112 0.61 2.69 -2.22
C LEU A 112 0.42 3.54 -0.95
N ALA A 113 -0.74 4.17 -0.78
CA ALA A 113 -1.03 4.95 0.42
C ALA A 113 -1.19 4.08 1.68
N GLY A 114 -1.51 2.79 1.55
CA GLY A 114 -1.46 1.79 2.62
C GLY A 114 -0.03 1.60 3.11
N ILE A 115 0.84 1.12 2.22
CA ILE A 115 2.28 0.92 2.42
C ILE A 115 2.95 2.14 3.05
N LEU A 116 2.80 3.32 2.44
CA LEU A 116 3.45 4.55 2.92
C LEU A 116 2.99 4.94 4.33
N ARG A 117 1.72 4.67 4.67
CA ARG A 117 1.19 4.96 5.99
C ARG A 117 1.62 3.92 7.01
N GLY A 118 1.68 2.65 6.63
CA GLY A 118 2.30 1.57 7.41
C GLY A 118 3.74 1.92 7.76
N PHE A 119 4.53 2.29 6.76
CA PHE A 119 5.91 2.74 6.94
C PHE A 119 6.02 3.95 7.87
N LEU A 120 5.17 4.98 7.70
CA LEU A 120 5.14 6.12 8.60
C LEU A 120 4.86 5.72 10.05
N TYR A 121 3.91 4.81 10.29
CA TYR A 121 3.59 4.32 11.63
C TYR A 121 4.75 3.52 12.23
N ILE A 122 5.37 2.63 11.46
CA ILE A 122 6.57 1.89 11.91
C ILE A 122 7.67 2.87 12.33
N SER A 123 7.95 3.89 11.51
CA SER A 123 8.98 4.89 11.76
C SER A 123 8.73 5.76 13.00
N THR A 124 7.50 5.87 13.45
CA THR A 124 7.12 6.68 14.63
C THR A 124 6.65 5.85 15.81
N PHE A 125 6.92 4.54 15.82
CA PHE A 125 6.49 3.60 16.87
C PHE A 125 4.96 3.57 17.07
N GLY A 126 4.20 3.80 16.01
CA GLY A 126 2.75 3.56 15.97
C GLY A 126 2.41 2.06 15.87
N TYR A 127 3.33 1.25 15.33
CA TYR A 127 3.39 -0.18 15.56
C TYR A 127 4.51 -0.50 16.54
N SER A 128 4.24 -1.43 17.44
CA SER A 128 5.26 -2.03 18.30
C SER A 128 6.20 -2.92 17.48
N ASP A 129 7.39 -3.18 18.03
CA ASP A 129 8.38 -4.00 17.34
C ASP A 129 7.90 -5.45 17.16
N GLU A 130 7.07 -5.94 18.09
CA GLU A 130 6.42 -7.25 18.06
C GLU A 130 5.39 -7.38 16.92
N GLN A 131 4.83 -6.27 16.46
CA GLN A 131 3.87 -6.24 15.35
C GLN A 131 4.55 -6.22 13.97
N LEU A 132 5.84 -5.88 13.88
CA LEU A 132 6.56 -5.75 12.62
C LEU A 132 6.50 -7.00 11.74
N PRO A 133 6.72 -8.23 12.24
CA PRO A 133 6.66 -9.42 11.40
C PRO A 133 5.33 -9.58 10.66
N THR A 134 4.22 -9.25 11.33
CA THR A 134 2.88 -9.32 10.74
C THR A 134 2.67 -8.23 9.69
N VAL A 135 2.95 -6.97 10.05
CA VAL A 135 2.77 -5.83 9.14
C VAL A 135 3.62 -6.00 7.88
N LEU A 136 4.89 -6.36 8.05
CA LEU A 136 5.82 -6.53 6.93
C LEU A 136 5.50 -7.74 6.07
N ALA A 137 4.90 -8.81 6.63
CA ALA A 137 4.41 -9.92 5.82
C ALA A 137 3.31 -9.45 4.86
N GLN A 138 2.36 -8.65 5.36
CA GLN A 138 1.29 -8.07 4.53
C GLN A 138 1.86 -7.13 3.47
N ASP A 139 2.85 -6.31 3.83
CA ASP A 139 3.49 -5.36 2.92
C ASP A 139 4.18 -6.05 1.72
N ILE A 140 4.62 -7.31 1.83
CA ILE A 140 5.11 -8.07 0.65
C ILE A 140 4.05 -8.12 -0.45
N TYR A 141 2.80 -8.39 -0.05
CA TYR A 141 1.68 -8.45 -0.97
C TYR A 141 1.20 -7.06 -1.39
N GLU A 142 1.23 -6.06 -0.50
CA GLU A 142 0.90 -4.68 -0.88
C GLU A 142 1.88 -4.12 -1.92
N ILE A 143 3.19 -4.40 -1.76
CA ILE A 143 4.21 -4.07 -2.75
C ILE A 143 3.94 -4.82 -4.06
N ALA A 144 3.56 -6.10 -4.00
CA ALA A 144 3.21 -6.88 -5.19
C ALA A 144 1.99 -6.29 -5.94
N LEU A 145 0.96 -5.84 -5.22
CA LEU A 145 -0.19 -5.13 -5.80
C LEU A 145 0.23 -3.85 -6.52
N CYS A 146 1.17 -3.08 -5.95
CA CYS A 146 1.76 -1.94 -6.63
C CYS A 146 2.51 -2.36 -7.89
N HIS A 147 3.41 -3.34 -7.77
CA HIS A 147 4.29 -3.78 -8.86
C HIS A 147 3.54 -4.33 -10.07
N THR A 148 2.41 -4.98 -9.83
CA THR A 148 1.50 -5.52 -10.86
C THR A 148 0.46 -4.51 -11.35
N LEU A 149 0.48 -3.28 -10.83
CA LEU A 149 -0.49 -2.23 -11.15
C LEU A 149 -1.94 -2.72 -10.92
N PHE A 150 -2.15 -3.46 -9.84
CA PHE A 150 -3.40 -4.16 -9.57
C PHE A 150 -4.59 -3.17 -9.59
N PRO A 151 -5.63 -3.43 -10.39
CA PRO A 151 -6.65 -2.42 -10.71
C PRO A 151 -7.74 -2.27 -9.63
N PHE A 152 -7.47 -2.72 -8.41
CA PHE A 152 -8.40 -2.62 -7.29
C PHE A 152 -7.71 -2.17 -6.00
N ASP A 153 -8.45 -1.44 -5.17
CA ASP A 153 -8.14 -1.32 -3.75
C ASP A 153 -8.60 -2.60 -3.04
N THR A 154 -7.67 -3.36 -2.49
CA THR A 154 -7.99 -4.64 -1.83
C THR A 154 -8.77 -4.47 -0.53
N SER A 155 -8.86 -3.27 0.04
CA SER A 155 -9.77 -3.01 1.16
C SER A 155 -11.24 -3.17 0.76
N ASP A 156 -11.56 -2.99 -0.52
CA ASP A 156 -12.91 -3.24 -1.04
C ASP A 156 -13.23 -4.74 -1.15
N PHE A 157 -12.23 -5.63 -1.00
CA PHE A 157 -12.42 -7.08 -1.11
C PHE A 157 -12.86 -7.74 0.20
N VAL A 158 -12.88 -7.02 1.32
CA VAL A 158 -13.22 -7.56 2.65
C VAL A 158 -14.56 -8.30 2.68
N TYR A 159 -15.49 -7.95 1.79
CA TYR A 159 -16.82 -8.59 1.63
C TYR A 159 -16.79 -10.00 1.05
N TYR A 160 -15.70 -10.39 0.40
CA TYR A 160 -15.52 -11.73 -0.12
C TYR A 160 -14.99 -12.70 0.93
N LEU A 161 -14.63 -12.19 2.11
CA LEU A 161 -14.26 -13.03 3.23
C LEU A 161 -15.53 -13.62 3.91
N PRO A 162 -15.53 -14.91 4.29
CA PRO A 162 -16.62 -15.48 5.08
C PRO A 162 -16.88 -14.70 6.36
N ARG A 163 -18.15 -14.64 6.81
CA ARG A 163 -18.57 -13.81 7.96
C ARG A 163 -17.86 -14.18 9.27
N GLU A 164 -17.47 -15.44 9.41
CA GLU A 164 -16.80 -15.98 10.59
C GLU A 164 -15.29 -15.72 10.59
N LYS A 165 -14.76 -15.09 9.53
CA LYS A 165 -13.35 -14.83 9.33
C LYS A 165 -13.07 -13.32 9.35
N SER A 166 -11.86 -12.96 9.74
CA SER A 166 -11.40 -11.58 9.77
C SER A 166 -9.93 -11.52 9.35
N ILE A 167 -9.55 -10.41 8.71
CA ILE A 167 -8.16 -10.05 8.41
C ILE A 167 -7.53 -9.20 9.53
N HIS A 168 -8.31 -8.87 10.57
CA HIS A 168 -7.93 -8.03 11.71
C HIS A 168 -8.22 -8.76 13.01
N THR A 169 -7.48 -9.84 13.29
CA THR A 169 -7.56 -10.55 14.57
C THR A 169 -6.19 -10.60 15.24
N GLU A 170 -6.19 -10.92 16.54
CA GLU A 170 -4.96 -11.12 17.31
C GLU A 170 -4.30 -12.47 17.01
N ASP A 171 -5.01 -13.39 16.31
CA ASP A 171 -4.49 -14.71 15.97
C ASP A 171 -3.61 -14.63 14.71
N PRO A 172 -2.30 -14.88 14.81
CA PRO A 172 -1.42 -14.92 13.65
C PRO A 172 -1.88 -15.88 12.54
N ALA A 173 -2.62 -16.94 12.86
CA ALA A 173 -3.14 -17.89 11.89
C ALA A 173 -4.16 -17.28 10.93
N ASP A 174 -4.86 -16.22 11.35
CA ASP A 174 -5.83 -15.51 10.51
C ASP A 174 -5.18 -14.62 9.46
N LEU A 175 -3.85 -14.44 9.49
CA LEU A 175 -3.16 -13.63 8.50
C LEU A 175 -3.38 -14.18 7.07
N ASP A 176 -3.48 -15.50 6.94
CA ASP A 176 -3.78 -16.15 5.65
C ASP A 176 -5.24 -16.00 5.20
N ASN A 177 -6.13 -15.44 6.02
CA ASN A 177 -7.48 -15.05 5.58
C ASN A 177 -7.42 -14.00 4.46
N TRP A 178 -6.33 -13.23 4.35
CA TRP A 178 -6.12 -12.36 3.20
C TRP A 178 -6.05 -13.13 1.88
N HIS A 179 -5.38 -14.30 1.85
CA HIS A 179 -5.33 -15.16 0.66
C HIS A 179 -6.70 -15.73 0.29
N LEU A 180 -7.48 -16.11 1.32
CA LEU A 180 -8.86 -16.54 1.13
C LEU A 180 -9.71 -15.42 0.53
N MET A 181 -9.65 -14.22 1.10
CA MET A 181 -10.34 -13.03 0.60
C MET A 181 -10.00 -12.76 -0.86
N MET A 182 -8.70 -12.75 -1.21
CA MET A 182 -8.23 -12.50 -2.58
C MET A 182 -8.69 -13.60 -3.55
N SER A 183 -8.67 -14.86 -3.13
CA SER A 183 -9.17 -16.00 -3.92
C SER A 183 -10.66 -15.87 -4.21
N GLU A 184 -11.48 -15.61 -3.19
CA GLU A 184 -12.94 -15.51 -3.36
C GLU A 184 -13.34 -14.27 -4.17
N ALA A 185 -12.68 -13.13 -3.93
CA ALA A 185 -12.84 -11.94 -4.77
C ALA A 185 -12.43 -12.22 -6.23
N GLY A 186 -11.31 -12.91 -6.42
CA GLY A 186 -10.79 -13.32 -7.73
C GLY A 186 -11.80 -14.11 -8.55
N LYS A 187 -12.42 -15.12 -7.93
CA LYS A 187 -13.47 -15.94 -8.56
C LYS A 187 -14.72 -15.11 -8.88
N ALA A 188 -15.21 -14.36 -7.90
CA ALA A 188 -16.47 -13.62 -8.03
C ALA A 188 -16.39 -12.51 -9.09
N LEU A 189 -15.24 -11.82 -9.16
CA LEU A 189 -14.98 -10.74 -10.11
C LEU A 189 -14.40 -11.24 -11.44
N LYS A 190 -14.13 -12.55 -11.57
CA LYS A 190 -13.47 -13.18 -12.73
C LYS A 190 -12.11 -12.57 -13.06
N ILE A 191 -11.33 -12.28 -12.01
CA ILE A 191 -9.97 -11.70 -12.10
C ILE A 191 -8.89 -12.64 -11.57
N THR A 192 -9.14 -13.95 -11.52
CA THR A 192 -8.20 -14.95 -10.97
C THR A 192 -6.79 -14.83 -11.57
N GLY A 193 -6.65 -14.55 -12.87
CA GLY A 193 -5.35 -14.31 -13.50
C GLY A 193 -4.57 -13.13 -12.89
N LEU A 194 -5.25 -12.02 -12.54
CA LEU A 194 -4.60 -10.89 -11.87
C LEU A 194 -4.14 -11.25 -10.45
N ILE A 195 -4.88 -12.13 -9.76
CA ILE A 195 -4.50 -12.61 -8.42
C ILE A 195 -3.28 -13.54 -8.52
N GLU A 196 -3.21 -14.37 -9.57
CA GLU A 196 -2.05 -15.21 -9.86
C GLU A 196 -0.80 -14.37 -10.13
N GLU A 197 -0.90 -13.32 -10.95
CA GLU A 197 0.20 -12.37 -11.20
C GLU A 197 0.69 -11.69 -9.91
N VAL A 198 -0.22 -11.25 -9.04
CA VAL A 198 0.13 -10.70 -7.71
C VAL A 198 0.88 -11.75 -6.87
N ASN A 199 0.43 -13.00 -6.88
CA ASN A 199 1.06 -14.08 -6.13
C ASN A 199 2.47 -14.42 -6.65
N GLU A 200 2.67 -14.40 -7.97
CA GLU A 200 3.98 -14.59 -8.59
C GLU A 200 4.93 -13.44 -8.26
N GLN A 201 4.43 -12.21 -8.31
CA GLN A 201 5.21 -11.04 -7.95
C GLN A 201 5.56 -11.01 -6.46
N ALA A 202 4.64 -11.39 -5.57
CA ALA A 202 4.91 -11.53 -4.13
C ALA A 202 5.98 -12.59 -3.86
N CYS A 203 5.95 -13.74 -4.55
CA CYS A 203 7.01 -14.74 -4.48
C CYS A 203 8.37 -14.19 -4.94
N THR A 204 8.38 -13.36 -5.98
CA THR A 204 9.60 -12.73 -6.52
C THR A 204 10.17 -11.71 -5.55
N ILE A 205 9.32 -10.86 -4.96
CA ILE A 205 9.70 -9.91 -3.91
C ILE A 205 10.25 -10.66 -2.70
N TRP A 206 9.57 -11.71 -2.24
CA TRP A 206 9.99 -12.51 -1.11
C TRP A 206 11.38 -13.13 -1.31
N LYS A 207 11.61 -13.78 -2.46
CA LYS A 207 12.92 -14.39 -2.79
C LYS A 207 14.06 -13.37 -2.79
N ASN A 208 13.76 -12.12 -3.13
CA ASN A 208 14.72 -11.03 -3.21
C ASN A 208 14.57 -10.03 -2.06
N TYR A 209 13.92 -10.41 -0.95
CA TYR A 209 13.55 -9.43 0.07
C TYR A 209 14.75 -8.67 0.66
N LYS A 210 15.91 -9.32 0.75
CA LYS A 210 17.17 -8.72 1.22
C LYS A 210 17.93 -7.94 0.13
N THR A 211 17.43 -7.92 -1.09
CA THR A 211 18.06 -7.27 -2.24
C THR A 211 16.98 -6.66 -3.13
N PRO A 212 16.40 -5.52 -2.72
CA PRO A 212 15.31 -4.89 -3.46
C PRO A 212 15.73 -4.52 -4.88
N PHE A 213 14.81 -4.65 -5.81
CA PHE A 213 15.00 -4.25 -7.20
C PHE A 213 14.11 -3.06 -7.53
N GLU A 214 14.58 -2.24 -8.47
CA GLU A 214 13.82 -1.09 -8.95
C GLU A 214 12.45 -1.53 -9.49
N TRP A 215 11.40 -0.87 -9.02
CA TRP A 215 10.08 -1.03 -9.62
C TRP A 215 10.00 -0.20 -10.89
N LYS A 216 9.86 -0.90 -12.03
CA LYS A 216 9.55 -0.31 -13.32
C LYS A 216 8.06 -0.53 -13.60
N TYR A 217 7.34 0.56 -13.82
CA TYR A 217 5.93 0.53 -14.24
C TYR A 217 5.81 1.06 -15.66
N ASP A 218 4.76 0.61 -16.37
CA ASP A 218 4.43 1.15 -17.67
C ASP A 218 3.90 2.58 -17.53
N GLU A 219 4.60 3.54 -18.14
CA GLU A 219 4.22 4.97 -18.16
C GLU A 219 2.84 5.21 -18.82
N SER A 220 2.33 4.25 -19.59
CA SER A 220 0.96 4.31 -20.13
C SER A 220 -0.11 4.36 -19.02
N ILE A 221 0.19 3.90 -17.81
CA ILE A 221 -0.74 3.88 -16.67
C ILE A 221 -1.28 5.28 -16.30
N TRP A 222 -0.54 6.34 -16.62
CA TRP A 222 -0.90 7.73 -16.29
C TRP A 222 -1.97 8.33 -17.20
N SER A 223 -2.10 7.79 -18.41
CA SER A 223 -3.06 8.24 -19.42
C SER A 223 -4.15 7.21 -19.70
N LEU A 224 -3.94 5.94 -19.35
CA LEU A 224 -4.93 4.88 -19.52
C LEU A 224 -6.16 5.13 -18.66
N GLU A 225 -7.31 5.26 -19.32
CA GLU A 225 -8.62 5.29 -18.68
C GLU A 225 -9.28 3.92 -18.80
N PHE A 226 -9.93 3.47 -17.72
CA PHE A 226 -10.74 2.26 -17.71
C PHE A 226 -12.01 2.45 -16.88
N GLU A 227 -13.00 1.57 -17.09
CA GLU A 227 -14.20 1.56 -16.28
C GLU A 227 -13.85 1.22 -14.83
N ASN A 228 -13.92 2.20 -13.92
CA ASN A 228 -13.46 2.01 -12.55
C ASN A 228 -14.38 1.08 -11.74
N LEU A 229 -14.16 -0.22 -11.89
CA LEU A 229 -14.80 -1.29 -11.13
C LEU A 229 -14.44 -1.20 -9.65
N SER A 230 -13.23 -0.76 -9.29
CA SER A 230 -12.84 -0.53 -7.89
C SER A 230 -13.72 0.52 -7.23
N LYS A 231 -14.03 1.65 -7.87
CA LYS A 231 -14.94 2.66 -7.32
C LYS A 231 -16.37 2.16 -7.20
N LYS A 232 -16.83 1.34 -8.15
CA LYS A 232 -18.14 0.68 -8.04
C LYS A 232 -18.17 -0.28 -6.84
N LEU A 233 -17.11 -1.06 -6.65
CA LEU A 233 -16.94 -1.95 -5.50
C LEU A 233 -16.86 -1.16 -4.20
N HIS A 234 -16.06 -0.09 -4.16
CA HIS A 234 -15.93 0.81 -3.02
C HIS A 234 -17.29 1.36 -2.55
N TYR A 235 -18.11 1.90 -3.45
CA TYR A 235 -19.44 2.38 -3.06
C TYR A 235 -20.44 1.26 -2.77
N ALA A 236 -20.29 0.08 -3.39
CA ALA A 236 -21.09 -1.09 -3.01
C ALA A 236 -20.76 -1.53 -1.58
N ALA A 237 -19.47 -1.56 -1.25
CA ALA A 237 -18.94 -1.76 0.09
C ALA A 237 -19.46 -0.71 1.07
N GLU A 238 -19.25 0.58 0.84
CA GLU A 238 -19.75 1.63 1.75
C GLU A 238 -21.26 1.51 2.00
N ARG A 239 -22.06 1.24 0.97
CA ARG A 239 -23.51 1.04 1.13
C ARG A 239 -23.87 -0.20 1.95
N ALA A 240 -23.06 -1.25 1.91
CA ALA A 240 -23.28 -2.43 2.73
C ALA A 240 -23.00 -2.15 4.22
N PHE A 241 -21.94 -1.39 4.54
CA PHE A 241 -21.65 -0.99 5.93
C PHE A 241 -22.66 0.01 6.51
N HIS A 242 -23.12 1.00 5.74
CA HIS A 242 -24.03 2.05 6.25
C HIS A 242 -25.52 1.62 6.29
N LYS A 243 -25.84 0.40 5.86
CA LYS A 243 -27.19 -0.19 5.96
C LYS A 243 -27.33 -1.23 7.08
N MET A 244 -26.26 -1.49 7.83
CA MET A 244 -26.29 -2.22 9.10
C MET A 244 -26.44 -1.24 10.26
#